data_AF-A0A8T5BT76-F1
#
_entry.id   AF-A0A8T5BT76-F1
#
_cell.length_a   1.000
_cell.length_b   1.000
_cell.length_c   1.000
_cell.angle_alpha   90.00
_cell.angle_beta   90.00
_cell.angle_gamma   90.00
#
_symmetry.space_group_name_H-M   'P 1'
#
loop_
_entity.id
_entity.type
_entity.pdbx_description
1 polymer ?
#
loop_
_entity_poly.entity_id
_entity_poly.type
_entity_poly.pdbx_seq_one_letter_code
_entity_poly.pdbx_strand_id
1 'polypeptide(L)'
;MTEFSGEYGSGKSQICHQLCVNVQLPPEKGGLGGAALYIDTENTFRTERIVQMARHLGLDPEEVTKNIIYAEAYTSDHQMFLLENADEIIKENNV
;
A
#
# COMPACT_ATOMS: atom_id res chain seq x y z
N MET A 1 -6.67 -13.66 2.76
CA MET A 1 -6.56 -13.09 1.40
C MET A 1 -7.94 -12.61 0.99
N THR A 2 -8.04 -11.36 0.52
CA THR A 2 -9.28 -10.74 0.05
C THR A 2 -9.03 -10.17 -1.34
N GLU A 3 -9.91 -10.42 -2.29
CA GLU A 3 -9.77 -9.99 -3.69
C GLU A 3 -10.82 -8.95 -4.05
N PHE A 4 -10.40 -7.87 -4.73
CA PHE A 4 -11.29 -6.86 -5.32
C PHE A 4 -11.18 -6.89 -6.85
N SER A 5 -12.26 -7.26 -7.54
CA SER A 5 -12.31 -7.38 -9.00
C SER A 5 -13.41 -6.51 -9.62
N GLY A 6 -13.23 -6.09 -10.87
CA GLY A 6 -14.14 -5.21 -11.61
C GLY A 6 -13.43 -4.39 -12.69
N GLU A 7 -14.19 -3.65 -13.50
CA GLU A 7 -13.68 -2.87 -14.64
C GLU A 7 -12.77 -1.70 -14.23
N TYR A 8 -11.99 -1.15 -15.18
CA TYR A 8 -11.20 0.06 -14.94
C TYR A 8 -12.07 1.18 -14.35
N GLY A 9 -11.57 1.89 -13.33
CA GLY A 9 -12.33 2.94 -12.66
C GLY A 9 -13.35 2.46 -11.61
N SER A 10 -13.54 1.14 -11.42
CA SER A 10 -14.47 0.61 -10.40
C SER A 10 -14.04 0.82 -8.94
N GLY A 11 -12.87 1.44 -8.69
CA GLY A 11 -12.39 1.76 -7.35
C GLY A 11 -11.35 0.80 -6.76
N LYS A 12 -10.97 -0.28 -7.46
CA LYS A 12 -9.97 -1.27 -6.99
C LYS A 12 -8.70 -0.62 -6.47
N SER A 13 -7.99 0.13 -7.32
CA SER A 13 -6.75 0.79 -6.92
C SER A 13 -7.01 1.81 -5.80
N GLN A 14 -8.14 2.52 -5.81
CA GLN A 14 -8.46 3.49 -4.74
C GLN A 14 -8.59 2.81 -3.37
N ILE A 15 -9.20 1.63 -3.31
CA ILE A 15 -9.28 0.84 -2.08
C ILE A 15 -7.88 0.41 -1.64
N CYS A 16 -7.02 -0.07 -2.55
CA CYS A 16 -5.64 -0.42 -2.20
C CYS A 16 -4.87 0.76 -1.60
N HIS A 17 -4.95 1.94 -2.22
CA HIS A 17 -4.32 3.16 -1.69
C HIS A 17 -4.87 3.52 -0.30
N GLN A 18 -6.19 3.45 -0.11
CA GLN A 18 -6.81 3.78 1.17
C GLN A 18 -6.40 2.81 2.28
N LEU A 19 -6.27 1.51 1.96
CA LEU A 19 -5.81 0.50 2.92
C LEU A 19 -4.36 0.76 3.36
N CYS A 20 -3.47 1.18 2.45
CA CYS A 20 -2.10 1.56 2.79
C CYS A 20 -2.00 2.75 3.76
N VAL A 21 -2.97 3.67 3.73
CA VAL A 21 -3.05 4.77 4.70
C VAL A 21 -3.70 4.31 6.00
N ASN A 22 -4.80 3.55 5.92
CA ASN A 22 -5.58 3.13 7.08
C ASN A 22 -4.81 2.17 7.99
N VAL A 23 -3.98 1.27 7.46
CA VAL A 23 -3.20 0.32 8.27
C VAL A 23 -2.26 1.04 9.25
N GLN A 24 -1.83 2.26 8.91
CA GLN A 24 -0.93 3.07 9.73
C GLN A 24 -1.65 3.78 10.89
N LEU A 25 -2.99 3.85 10.88
CA LEU A 25 -3.76 4.37 12.00
C LEU A 25 -3.62 3.44 13.21
N PRO A 26 -3.79 3.96 14.43
CA PRO A 26 -3.77 3.10 15.61
C PRO A 26 -5.06 2.23 15.68
N PRO A 27 -5.05 1.11 16.44
CA PRO A 27 -6.18 0.20 16.55
C PRO A 27 -7.51 0.85 16.94
N GLU A 28 -7.49 1.85 17.83
CA GLU A 28 -8.67 2.61 18.25
C GLU A 28 -9.32 3.43 17.11
N LYS A 29 -8.59 3.67 16.01
CA LYS A 29 -9.08 4.30 14.78
C LYS A 29 -9.27 3.29 13.63
N GLY A 30 -9.18 1.99 13.91
CA GLY A 30 -9.40 0.91 12.95
C GLY A 30 -8.17 0.54 12.09
N GLY A 31 -6.97 1.03 12.43
CA GLY A 31 -5.73 0.59 11.80
C GLY A 31 -4.99 -0.45 12.65
N LEU A 32 -3.72 -0.70 12.32
CA LEU A 32 -2.84 -1.65 13.00
C LEU A 32 -1.53 -1.03 13.50
N GLY A 33 -1.31 0.27 13.25
CA GLY A 33 -0.04 0.95 13.53
C GLY A 33 1.15 0.39 12.74
N GLY A 34 0.88 -0.26 11.60
CA GLY A 34 1.88 -0.92 10.75
C GLY A 34 2.15 -0.16 9.46
N ALA A 35 3.17 -0.61 8.73
CA ALA A 35 3.49 -0.16 7.37
C ALA A 35 2.68 -0.94 6.32
N ALA A 36 2.86 -0.62 5.04
CA ALA A 36 2.25 -1.36 3.93
C ALA A 36 3.28 -1.71 2.85
N LEU A 37 3.28 -2.95 2.37
CA LEU A 37 3.97 -3.35 1.14
C LEU A 37 2.98 -3.28 -0.03
N TYR A 38 3.30 -2.46 -1.04
CA TYR A 38 2.52 -2.31 -2.27
C TYR A 38 3.32 -2.84 -3.45
N ILE A 39 2.86 -3.95 -4.04
CA ILE A 39 3.40 -4.50 -5.29
C ILE A 39 2.52 -4.03 -6.44
N ASP A 40 3.09 -3.23 -7.34
CA ASP A 40 2.37 -2.64 -8.48
C ASP A 40 2.78 -3.31 -9.78
N THR A 41 1.82 -3.96 -10.45
CA THR A 41 2.03 -4.68 -11.71
C THR A 41 1.64 -3.86 -12.93
N GLU A 42 0.92 -2.76 -12.75
CA GLU A 42 0.33 -1.96 -13.85
C GLU A 42 0.69 -0.48 -13.75
N ASN A 43 1.62 -0.11 -12.86
CA ASN A 43 2.00 1.28 -12.58
C ASN A 43 0.76 2.15 -12.30
N THR A 44 -0.08 1.70 -11.37
CA THR A 44 -1.32 2.35 -10.93
C THR A 44 -1.16 3.14 -9.64
N PHE A 45 -0.05 2.95 -8.91
CA PHE A 45 0.24 3.65 -7.67
C PHE A 45 0.48 5.14 -7.93
N ARG A 46 -0.18 6.01 -7.17
CA ARG A 46 -0.06 7.47 -7.28
C ARG A 46 0.15 8.08 -5.91
N THR A 47 1.37 8.56 -5.65
CA THR A 47 1.74 9.22 -4.39
C THR A 47 0.82 10.41 -4.08
N GLU A 48 0.34 11.13 -5.08
CA GLU A 48 -0.58 12.25 -4.91
C GLU A 48 -1.90 11.80 -4.26
N ARG A 49 -2.38 10.58 -4.55
CA ARG A 49 -3.58 10.01 -3.93
C ARG A 49 -3.33 9.65 -2.47
N ILE A 50 -2.16 9.08 -2.14
CA ILE A 50 -1.75 8.84 -0.75
C ILE A 50 -1.73 10.15 0.04
N VAL A 51 -1.10 11.20 -0.51
CA VAL A 51 -1.03 12.52 0.14
C VAL A 51 -2.43 13.09 0.40
N GLN A 52 -3.34 12.97 -0.57
CA GLN A 52 -4.72 13.43 -0.41
C GLN A 52 -5.46 12.66 0.69
N MET A 53 -5.32 11.34 0.74
CA MET A 53 -5.93 10.47 1.75
C MET A 53 -5.35 10.72 3.16
N ALA A 54 -4.03 10.88 3.26
CA ALA A 54 -3.34 11.21 4.52
C ALA A 54 -3.82 12.54 5.10
N ARG A 55 -3.87 13.59 4.27
CA ARG A 55 -4.37 14.91 4.68
C ARG A 55 -5.83 14.86 5.14
N HIS A 56 -6.68 14.08 4.47
CA HIS A 56 -8.07 13.92 4.87
C HIS A 56 -8.21 13.34 6.28
N LEU A 57 -7.30 12.47 6.68
CA LEU A 57 -7.25 11.85 8.01
C LEU A 57 -6.47 12.68 9.05
N GLY A 58 -5.92 13.83 8.65
CA GLY A 58 -5.09 14.68 9.52
C GLY A 58 -3.72 14.08 9.86
N LEU A 59 -3.21 13.18 9.00
CA LEU A 59 -1.88 12.60 9.13
C LEU A 59 -0.84 13.42 8.38
N ASP A 60 0.44 13.28 8.78
CA ASP A 60 1.56 13.84 8.03
C ASP A 60 1.78 13.02 6.73
N PRO A 61 1.62 13.62 5.54
CA PRO A 61 1.77 12.90 4.28
C PRO A 61 3.18 12.36 4.04
N GLU A 62 4.22 13.02 4.55
CA GLU A 62 5.60 12.58 4.35
C GLU A 62 5.86 11.28 5.12
N GLU A 63 5.46 11.24 6.39
CA GLU A 63 5.54 10.04 7.23
C GLU A 63 4.67 8.91 6.68
N VAL A 64 3.43 9.20 6.26
CA VAL A 64 2.55 8.19 5.67
C VAL A 64 3.15 7.58 4.41
N THR A 65 3.72 8.40 3.53
CA THR A 65 4.33 7.92 2.28
C THR A 65 5.57 7.07 2.56
N LYS A 66 6.38 7.45 3.55
CA LYS A 66 7.58 6.71 3.95
C LYS A 66 7.28 5.30 4.48
N ASN A 67 6.12 5.12 5.12
CA ASN A 67 5.65 3.83 5.62
C ASN A 67 4.95 2.96 4.56
N ILE A 68 4.99 3.36 3.29
CA ILE A 68 4.52 2.53 2.17
C ILE A 68 5.74 2.08 1.39
N ILE A 69 6.09 0.80 1.53
CA ILE A 69 7.14 0.15 0.76
C ILE A 69 6.55 -0.18 -0.61
N TYR A 70 7.05 0.52 -1.64
CA TYR A 70 6.59 0.34 -3.01
C TYR A 70 7.58 -0.51 -3.80
N ALA A 71 7.05 -1.51 -4.52
CA ALA A 71 7.80 -2.34 -5.45
C ALA A 71 7.05 -2.48 -6.77
N GLU A 72 7.73 -2.21 -7.89
CA GLU A 72 7.16 -2.31 -9.23
C GLU A 72 7.55 -3.64 -9.89
N ALA A 73 6.55 -4.38 -10.37
CA ALA A 73 6.73 -5.68 -11.02
C ALA A 73 6.50 -5.59 -12.52
N TYR A 74 7.59 -5.55 -13.31
CA TYR A 74 7.55 -5.48 -14.78
C TYR A 74 7.17 -6.79 -15.49
N THR A 75 7.39 -7.94 -14.86
CA THR A 75 7.09 -9.27 -15.41
C THR A 75 6.63 -10.22 -14.30
N SER A 76 6.01 -11.35 -14.67
CA SER A 76 5.62 -12.37 -13.70
C SER A 76 6.82 -12.97 -12.95
N ASP A 77 7.96 -13.15 -13.62
CA ASP A 77 9.20 -13.62 -12.97
C ASP A 77 9.70 -12.59 -11.95
N HIS A 78 9.65 -11.30 -12.29
CA HIS A 78 10.01 -10.24 -11.36
C HIS A 78 9.02 -10.16 -10.18
N GLN A 79 7.72 -10.33 -10.43
CA GLN A 79 6.72 -10.40 -9.37
C GLN A 79 6.98 -11.56 -8.41
N MET A 80 7.31 -12.75 -8.91
CA MET A 80 7.65 -13.90 -8.08
C MET A 80 8.90 -13.62 -7.25
N PHE A 81 9.95 -13.06 -7.87
CA PHE A 81 11.16 -12.66 -7.16
C PHE A 81 10.88 -11.68 -6.01
N LEU A 82 10.03 -10.66 -6.24
CA LEU A 82 9.64 -9.71 -5.18
C LEU A 82 8.92 -10.40 -4.02
N LEU A 83 8.04 -11.37 -4.30
CA LEU A 83 7.32 -12.12 -3.27
C LEU A 83 8.24 -13.05 -2.48
N GLU A 84 9.18 -13.73 -3.13
CA GLU A 84 10.14 -14.62 -2.47
C GLU A 84 11.06 -13.88 -1.48
N ASN A 85 11.32 -12.59 -1.73
CA ASN A 85 12.17 -11.75 -0.89
C ASN A 85 11.36 -10.83 0.06
N ALA A 86 10.02 -10.88 0.02
CA ALA A 86 9.18 -9.98 0.81
C ALA A 86 9.28 -10.23 2.33
N ASP A 87 9.57 -11.47 2.74
CA ASP A 87 9.59 -11.87 4.15
C ASP A 87 10.58 -11.06 5.01
N GLU A 88 11.74 -10.69 4.46
CA GLU A 88 12.74 -9.88 5.14
C GLU A 88 12.24 -8.44 5.29
N ILE A 89 11.76 -7.86 4.19
CA ILE A 89 11.21 -6.50 4.15
C ILE A 89 10.03 -6.32 5.10
N ILE A 90 9.13 -7.30 5.16
CA ILE A 90 7.96 -7.28 6.04
C ILE A 90 8.38 -7.20 7.51
N LYS A 91 9.35 -8.04 7.92
CA LYS A 91 9.82 -8.10 9.31
C LYS A 91 10.57 -6.83 9.72
N GLU A 92 11.39 -6.28 8.84
CA GLU A 92 12.18 -5.08 9.13
C GLU A 92 11.33 -3.81 9.23
N ASN A 93 10.21 -3.75 8.52
CA ASN A 93 9.40 -2.53 8.39
C ASN A 93 8.05 -2.59 9.10
N ASN A 94 7.75 -3.66 9.85
CA ASN A 94 6.49 -3.83 10.57
C ASN A 94 5.26 -3.71 9.64
N VAL A 95 5.30 -4.44 8.52
CA VAL A 95 4.17 -4.58 7.57
C VAL A 95 3.20 -5.65 8.04
#